data_AF-A0A668ATD7-F1
#
_entry.id   AF-A0A668ATD7-F1
#
_cell.length_a   1.000
_cell.length_b   1.000
_cell.length_c   1.000
_cell.angle_alpha   90.00
_cell.angle_beta   90.00
_cell.angle_gamma   90.00
#
_symmetry.space_group_name_H-M   'P 1'
#
loop_
_entity.id
_entity.type
_entity.pdbx_description
1 polymer ?
#
loop_
_entity_poly.entity_id
_entity_poly.type
_entity_poly.pdbx_seq_one_letter_code
_entity_poly.pdbx_strand_id
1 'polypeptide(L)'
;MADVNVSFVAKQGAGGDPDSAFNEFTNLVQTCLGNSSGTTIPLRHADPDEDTCSICMDTFTNKKKIKCSHEFCEECLTQLVNSMGPICPLCKTVFGKMEGDQPDGTMSWIAHRHPLPGFPDCGSIVITYNIPSGTQMVNAKHPNPGQPHIGVIRAAYLPDNREGREVLQLLRRAFDQKLIFTVGTSRNTGGSDQVIWNDIEHKTYTYGGPLKFGYPDPGYLGRVREKLKAKGIE
;
A
#
# COMPACT_ATOMS: atom_id res chain seq x y z
N MET A 1 33.74 31.15 6.63
CA MET A 1 32.44 30.78 7.22
C MET A 1 31.39 31.37 6.32
N ALA A 2 30.49 30.54 5.79
CA ALA A 2 29.37 31.02 5.00
C ALA A 2 28.18 31.18 5.95
N ASP A 3 27.66 32.39 6.06
CA ASP A 3 26.44 32.65 6.82
C ASP A 3 25.23 32.33 5.93
N VAL A 4 24.37 31.43 6.41
CA VAL A 4 23.10 31.11 5.75
C VAL A 4 22.02 31.93 6.43
N ASN A 5 21.33 32.77 5.67
CA ASN A 5 20.26 33.63 6.18
C ASN A 5 18.91 33.17 5.60
N VAL A 6 17.98 32.76 6.47
CA VAL A 6 16.64 32.32 6.08
C VAL A 6 15.64 33.40 6.50
N SER A 7 14.79 33.85 5.56
CA SER A 7 13.78 34.87 5.83
C SER A 7 12.38 34.38 5.46
N PHE A 8 11.40 34.68 6.31
CA PHE A 8 10.00 34.33 6.12
C PHE A 8 9.23 35.59 5.79
N VAL A 9 8.47 35.57 4.69
CA VAL A 9 7.70 36.72 4.23
C VAL A 9 6.24 36.34 4.12
N ALA A 10 5.38 37.05 4.84
CA ALA A 10 3.93 36.88 4.73
C ALA A 10 3.43 37.43 3.39
N LYS A 11 2.54 36.70 2.72
CA LYS A 11 1.82 37.20 1.56
C LYS A 11 0.79 38.24 2.00
N GLN A 12 0.76 39.41 1.37
CA GLN A 12 -0.17 40.48 1.70
C GLN A 12 -1.63 39.99 1.65
N GLY A 13 -2.39 40.26 2.71
CA GLY A 13 -3.81 39.91 2.81
C GLY A 13 -4.14 38.52 3.36
N ALA A 14 -3.13 37.66 3.55
CA ALA A 14 -3.26 36.44 4.35
C ALA A 14 -2.62 36.73 5.71
N GLY A 15 -3.38 36.68 6.81
CA GLY A 15 -2.91 36.98 8.17
C GLY A 15 -1.88 35.99 8.73
N GLY A 16 -0.85 35.65 7.96
CA GLY A 16 0.26 34.81 8.37
C GLY A 16 1.26 35.61 9.20
N ASP A 17 1.74 34.99 10.28
CA ASP A 17 2.76 35.52 11.17
C ASP A 17 4.14 34.92 10.80
N PRO A 18 5.06 35.71 10.23
CA PRO A 18 6.42 35.26 9.89
C PRO A 18 7.20 34.73 11.08
N ASP A 19 6.97 35.27 12.29
CA ASP A 19 7.68 34.87 13.49
C ASP A 19 7.24 33.48 13.95
N SER A 20 5.94 33.18 13.88
CA SER A 20 5.44 31.82 14.11
C SER A 20 6.01 30.82 13.11
N ALA A 21 6.13 31.17 11.83
CA ALA A 21 6.70 30.30 10.82
C ALA A 21 8.20 30.04 11.05
N PHE A 22 8.94 31.08 11.47
CA PHE A 22 10.35 30.95 11.85
C PHE A 22 10.53 30.03 13.05
N ASN A 23 9.66 30.15 14.07
CA ASN A 23 9.70 29.31 15.26
C ASN A 23 9.38 27.84 14.93
N GLU A 24 8.40 27.59 14.06
CA GLU A 24 8.07 26.23 13.60
C GLU A 24 9.22 25.60 12.80
N PHE A 25 9.85 26.37 11.91
CA PHE A 25 11.05 25.95 11.19
C PHE A 25 12.21 25.62 12.13
N THR A 26 12.47 26.47 13.12
CA THR A 26 13.55 26.26 14.10
C THR A 26 13.32 25.01 14.94
N ASN A 27 12.08 24.78 15.38
CA ASN A 27 11.69 23.57 16.12
C ASN A 27 11.86 22.31 15.27
N LEU A 28 11.49 22.35 13.99
CA LEU A 28 11.67 21.24 13.06
C LEU A 28 13.16 20.90 12.89
N VAL A 29 14.00 21.91 12.65
CA VAL A 29 15.46 21.74 12.52
C VAL A 29 16.07 21.16 13.80
N GLN A 30 15.70 21.69 14.97
CA GLN A 30 16.18 21.20 16.27
C GLN A 30 15.74 19.76 16.54
N THR A 31 14.53 19.38 16.17
CA THR A 31 14.01 18.01 16.32
C THR A 31 14.79 17.02 15.45
N CYS A 32 15.24 17.44 14.27
CA CYS A 32 16.08 16.63 13.40
C CYS A 32 17.54 16.51 13.89
N LEU A 33 18.07 17.55 14.54
CA LEU A 33 19.44 17.56 15.06
C LEU A 33 19.66 16.65 16.28
N GLY A 34 18.59 16.30 17.00
CA GLY A 34 18.66 15.42 18.18
C GLY A 34 19.12 13.98 17.90
N ASN A 35 19.14 13.54 16.64
CA ASN A 35 19.41 12.14 16.25
C ASN A 35 20.56 11.94 15.25
N SER A 36 21.35 12.96 14.90
CA SER A 36 22.44 12.80 13.94
C SER A 36 23.80 13.11 14.53
N SER A 37 24.65 12.09 14.67
CA SER A 37 26.10 12.29 14.67
C SER A 37 26.47 12.98 13.35
N GLY A 38 27.06 14.17 13.48
CA GLY A 38 27.31 15.14 12.40
C GLY A 38 27.50 14.56 11.01
N THR A 39 26.46 14.65 10.19
CA THR A 39 26.55 14.47 8.75
C THR A 39 26.63 15.86 8.13
N THR A 40 27.78 16.19 7.54
CA THR A 40 27.90 17.36 6.66
C THR A 40 27.03 17.11 5.44
N ILE A 41 25.88 17.79 5.37
CA ILE A 41 25.06 17.81 4.16
C ILE A 41 25.60 18.94 3.28
N PRO A 42 26.29 18.66 2.16
CA PRO A 42 26.68 19.71 1.25
C PRO A 42 25.41 20.33 0.64
N LEU A 43 25.10 21.56 1.04
CA LEU A 43 24.10 22.37 0.36
C LEU A 43 24.68 22.73 -1.01
N ARG A 44 24.31 21.95 -2.03
CA ARG A 44 24.56 22.31 -3.42
C ARG A 44 23.47 23.30 -3.85
N HIS A 45 23.87 24.33 -4.58
CA HIS A 45 22.92 25.27 -5.18
C HIS A 45 22.01 24.47 -6.11
N ALA A 46 20.74 24.36 -5.77
CA ALA A 46 19.73 23.86 -6.68
C ALA A 46 19.35 25.02 -7.59
N ASP A 47 19.84 25.00 -8.83
CA ASP A 47 19.30 25.88 -9.86
C ASP A 47 17.83 25.49 -10.08
N PRO A 48 16.85 26.40 -9.92
CA PRO A 48 15.43 26.09 -10.10
C PRO A 48 15.07 25.59 -11.51
N ASP A 49 15.96 25.76 -12.49
CA ASP A 49 15.81 25.24 -13.87
C ASP A 49 16.51 23.89 -14.11
N GLU A 50 17.24 23.33 -13.13
CA GLU A 50 17.88 22.02 -13.27
C GLU A 50 16.93 20.87 -12.92
N ASP A 51 16.63 20.06 -13.94
CA ASP A 51 15.90 18.80 -13.82
C ASP A 51 16.74 17.79 -13.01
N THR A 52 16.41 17.65 -11.72
CA THR A 52 17.13 16.80 -10.75
C THR A 52 16.30 15.58 -10.34
N CYS A 53 16.98 14.50 -9.96
CA CYS A 53 16.32 13.30 -9.48
C CYS A 53 15.78 13.50 -8.07
N SER A 54 14.46 13.34 -7.89
CA SER A 54 13.80 13.56 -6.58
C SER A 54 14.12 12.50 -5.51
N ILE A 55 14.94 11.49 -5.80
CA ILE A 55 15.37 10.46 -4.82
C ILE A 55 16.74 10.82 -4.25
N CYS A 56 17.74 11.10 -5.08
CA CYS A 56 19.08 11.49 -4.62
C CYS A 56 19.28 13.01 -4.51
N MET A 57 18.34 13.82 -5.03
CA MET A 57 18.41 15.28 -5.10
C MET A 57 19.64 15.79 -5.86
N ASP A 58 20.11 15.02 -6.84
CA ASP A 58 21.26 15.33 -7.71
C ASP A 58 20.83 15.21 -9.18
N THR A 59 21.70 15.64 -10.09
CA THR A 59 21.56 15.44 -11.54
C THR A 59 21.33 13.97 -11.89
N PHE A 60 20.61 13.72 -12.99
CA PHE A 60 20.26 12.35 -13.37
C PHE A 60 21.46 11.54 -13.85
N THR A 61 21.76 10.45 -13.15
CA THR A 61 22.63 9.37 -13.63
C THR A 61 21.80 8.27 -14.26
N ASN A 62 22.00 7.99 -15.56
CA ASN A 62 21.23 6.99 -16.32
C ASN A 62 19.71 7.14 -16.15
N LYS A 63 19.18 8.31 -16.56
CA LYS A 63 17.79 8.70 -16.41
C LYS A 63 16.81 7.63 -16.92
N LYS A 64 15.86 7.22 -16.09
CA LYS A 64 14.77 6.29 -16.44
C LYS A 64 13.42 6.95 -16.20
N LYS A 65 12.54 6.82 -17.19
CA LYS A 65 11.13 7.22 -17.11
C LYS A 65 10.25 6.00 -16.83
N ILE A 66 9.40 6.08 -15.81
CA ILE A 66 8.46 5.01 -15.45
C ILE A 66 7.04 5.26 -16.01
N LYS A 67 6.10 4.31 -15.82
CA LYS A 67 4.73 4.34 -16.38
C LYS A 67 3.97 5.65 -16.13
N CYS A 68 4.15 6.27 -14.96
CA CYS A 68 3.52 7.56 -14.62
C CYS A 68 4.28 8.79 -15.13
N SER A 69 5.24 8.62 -16.05
CA SER A 69 6.07 9.67 -16.64
C SER A 69 7.04 10.41 -15.73
N HIS A 70 7.08 10.10 -14.43
CA HIS A 70 8.14 10.58 -13.53
C HIS A 70 9.49 9.92 -13.85
N GLU A 71 10.57 10.64 -13.57
CA GLU A 71 11.92 10.27 -13.99
C GLU A 71 12.85 10.18 -12.78
N PHE A 72 13.73 9.17 -12.78
CA PHE A 72 14.64 8.87 -11.68
C PHE A 72 15.99 8.36 -12.23
N CYS A 73 17.06 8.45 -11.44
CA CYS A 73 18.28 7.71 -11.74
C CYS A 73 17.99 6.20 -11.71
N GLU A 74 18.61 5.43 -12.60
CA GLU A 74 18.42 3.97 -12.66
C GLU A 74 18.73 3.27 -11.32
N GLU A 75 19.80 3.68 -10.64
CA GLU A 75 20.18 3.14 -9.34
C GLU A 75 19.17 3.53 -8.25
N CYS A 76 18.75 4.79 -8.21
CA CYS A 76 17.72 5.25 -7.28
C CYS A 76 16.40 4.49 -7.45
N LEU A 77 16.00 4.23 -8.69
CA LEU A 77 14.81 3.45 -8.99
C LEU A 77 14.96 1.99 -8.52
N THR A 78 16.14 1.40 -8.71
CA THR A 78 16.44 0.02 -8.27
C THR A 78 16.39 -0.10 -6.74
N GLN A 79 17.02 0.82 -6.03
CA GLN A 79 16.98 0.87 -4.56
C GLN A 79 15.57 1.10 -4.02
N LEU A 80 14.78 1.95 -4.68
CA LEU A 80 13.38 2.17 -4.35
C LEU A 80 12.55 0.88 -4.51
N VAL A 81 12.71 0.18 -5.64
CA VAL A 81 12.00 -1.10 -5.87
C VAL A 81 12.34 -2.13 -4.81
N ASN A 82 13.62 -2.22 -4.41
CA ASN A 82 14.06 -3.18 -3.39
C ASN A 82 13.54 -2.86 -1.99
N SER A 83 13.33 -1.58 -1.67
CA SER A 83 12.90 -1.15 -0.33
C SER A 83 11.37 -1.00 -0.19
N MET A 84 10.72 -0.39 -1.19
CA MET A 84 9.31 -0.01 -1.17
C MET A 84 8.45 -0.74 -2.22
N GLY A 85 9.07 -1.52 -3.11
CA GLY A 85 8.39 -2.08 -4.28
C GLY A 85 8.28 -1.08 -5.43
N PRO A 86 7.68 -1.49 -6.56
CA PRO A 86 7.63 -0.68 -7.77
C PRO A 86 6.52 0.38 -7.73
N ILE A 87 6.57 1.26 -6.72
CA ILE A 87 5.63 2.34 -6.46
C ILE A 87 6.34 3.67 -6.67
N CYS A 88 5.80 4.53 -7.54
CA CYS A 88 6.36 5.87 -7.73
C CYS A 88 6.33 6.67 -6.41
N PRO A 89 7.44 7.27 -5.96
CA PRO A 89 7.47 7.97 -4.68
C PRO A 89 6.66 9.28 -4.73
N LEU A 90 6.51 9.87 -5.92
CA LEU A 90 5.84 11.15 -6.15
C LEU A 90 4.31 11.03 -6.24
N CYS A 91 3.80 10.09 -7.03
CA CYS A 91 2.36 9.97 -7.29
C CYS A 91 1.74 8.63 -6.84
N LYS A 92 2.54 7.75 -6.24
CA LYS A 92 2.11 6.42 -5.75
C LYS A 92 1.59 5.46 -6.83
N THR A 93 1.77 5.78 -8.11
CA THR A 93 1.42 4.87 -9.21
C THR A 93 2.34 3.65 -9.18
N VAL A 94 1.74 2.46 -9.24
CA VAL A 94 2.46 1.19 -9.38
C VAL A 94 2.92 1.03 -10.83
N PHE A 95 4.23 0.83 -11.05
CA PHE A 95 4.83 0.76 -12.38
C PHE A 95 5.46 -0.60 -12.72
N GLY A 96 5.43 -1.54 -11.78
CA GLY A 96 5.93 -2.91 -11.95
C GLY A 96 5.02 -3.90 -11.22
N LYS A 97 5.42 -5.18 -11.21
CA LYS A 97 4.65 -6.21 -10.50
C LYS A 97 4.83 -6.04 -8.99
N MET A 98 3.75 -5.78 -8.27
CA MET A 98 3.76 -5.76 -6.81
C MET A 98 3.69 -7.20 -6.30
N GLU A 99 4.56 -7.57 -5.37
CA GLU A 99 4.47 -8.84 -4.66
C GLU A 99 4.31 -8.56 -3.16
N GLY A 100 3.38 -9.26 -2.53
CA GLY A 100 3.18 -9.19 -1.09
C GLY A 100 3.91 -10.31 -0.35
N ASP A 101 3.57 -10.46 0.93
CA ASP A 101 4.20 -11.40 1.85
C ASP A 101 3.22 -12.44 2.40
N GLN A 102 2.09 -12.66 1.74
CA GLN A 102 1.19 -13.76 2.06
C GLN A 102 1.93 -15.12 2.08
N PRO A 103 1.80 -15.92 3.15
CA PRO A 103 2.32 -17.29 3.16
C PRO A 103 1.68 -18.20 2.11
N ASP A 104 2.33 -19.31 1.79
CA ASP A 104 1.79 -20.28 0.84
C ASP A 104 0.47 -20.90 1.32
N GLY A 105 -0.41 -21.19 0.37
CA GLY A 105 -1.73 -21.76 0.63
C GLY A 105 -2.56 -21.85 -0.65
N THR A 106 -3.86 -22.04 -0.51
CA THR A 106 -4.76 -22.25 -1.65
C THR A 106 -5.93 -21.26 -1.66
N MET A 107 -6.40 -20.97 -2.87
CA MET A 107 -7.64 -20.25 -3.15
C MET A 107 -8.48 -21.10 -4.09
N SER A 108 -9.71 -21.40 -3.70
CA SER A 108 -10.71 -22.11 -4.51
C SER A 108 -12.04 -21.38 -4.47
N TRP A 109 -12.96 -21.71 -5.38
CA TRP A 109 -14.31 -21.12 -5.36
C TRP A 109 -15.36 -22.07 -5.92
N ILE A 110 -16.59 -21.89 -5.45
CA ILE A 110 -17.77 -22.64 -5.89
C ILE A 110 -18.92 -21.66 -6.16
N ALA A 111 -19.67 -21.88 -7.24
CA ALA A 111 -20.87 -21.14 -7.54
C ALA A 111 -22.11 -21.82 -6.94
N HIS A 112 -22.97 -21.04 -6.31
CA HIS A 112 -24.25 -21.45 -5.74
C HIS A 112 -25.40 -20.70 -6.42
N ARG A 113 -26.57 -21.33 -6.46
CA ARG A 113 -27.79 -20.73 -7.04
C ARG A 113 -28.44 -19.67 -6.14
N HIS A 114 -28.11 -19.64 -4.86
CA HIS A 114 -28.72 -18.71 -3.92
C HIS A 114 -28.15 -17.30 -4.11
N PRO A 115 -29.00 -16.27 -4.30
CA PRO A 115 -28.56 -14.89 -4.49
C PRO A 115 -28.03 -14.28 -3.19
N LEU A 116 -27.17 -13.28 -3.33
CA LEU A 116 -26.79 -12.39 -2.21
C LEU A 116 -27.79 -11.25 -2.09
N PRO A 117 -28.05 -10.73 -0.87
CA PRO A 117 -28.84 -9.52 -0.71
C PRO A 117 -28.30 -8.36 -1.58
N GLY A 118 -29.19 -7.76 -2.38
CA GLY A 118 -28.84 -6.72 -3.37
C GLY A 118 -28.55 -7.23 -4.78
N PHE A 119 -28.54 -8.56 -4.99
CA PHE A 119 -28.28 -9.19 -6.30
C PHE A 119 -29.29 -10.33 -6.57
N PRO A 120 -30.60 -10.04 -6.72
CA PRO A 120 -31.64 -11.07 -6.80
C PRO A 120 -31.59 -11.90 -8.10
N ASP A 121 -31.04 -11.35 -9.17
CA ASP A 121 -31.09 -11.96 -10.52
C ASP A 121 -29.91 -12.89 -10.84
N CYS A 122 -29.03 -13.13 -9.87
CA CYS A 122 -27.87 -14.02 -10.04
C CYS A 122 -27.59 -14.85 -8.80
N GLY A 123 -26.82 -15.94 -8.97
CA GLY A 123 -26.34 -16.74 -7.86
C GLY A 123 -25.27 -16.03 -7.02
N SER A 124 -24.49 -16.82 -6.29
CA SER A 124 -23.35 -16.35 -5.51
C SER A 124 -22.13 -17.22 -5.73
N ILE A 125 -20.95 -16.64 -5.57
CA ILE A 125 -19.66 -17.32 -5.59
C ILE A 125 -19.13 -17.30 -4.16
N VAL A 126 -18.81 -18.48 -3.63
CA VAL A 126 -18.12 -18.65 -2.37
C VAL A 126 -16.66 -18.92 -2.68
N ILE A 127 -15.78 -18.03 -2.26
CA ILE A 127 -14.34 -18.19 -2.33
C ILE A 127 -13.86 -18.77 -1.00
N THR A 128 -13.02 -19.80 -1.04
CA THR A 128 -12.36 -20.36 0.14
C THR A 128 -10.86 -20.16 0.02
N TYR A 129 -10.30 -19.51 1.03
CA TYR A 129 -8.86 -19.38 1.23
C TYR A 129 -8.43 -20.32 2.34
N ASN A 130 -7.34 -21.06 2.13
CA ASN A 130 -6.72 -21.89 3.15
C ASN A 130 -5.21 -21.63 3.17
N ILE A 131 -4.75 -20.94 4.22
CA ILE A 131 -3.34 -20.72 4.50
C ILE A 131 -3.00 -21.56 5.74
N PRO A 132 -2.23 -22.65 5.63
CA PRO A 132 -1.83 -23.45 6.79
C PRO A 132 -0.90 -22.66 7.73
N SER A 133 -0.80 -23.12 8.97
CA SER A 133 0.26 -22.66 9.89
C SER A 133 1.62 -23.03 9.33
N GLY A 134 2.62 -22.19 9.59
CA GLY A 134 3.95 -22.36 9.02
C GLY A 134 4.98 -21.51 9.74
N THR A 135 6.07 -21.21 9.05
CA THR A 135 7.17 -20.38 9.55
C THR A 135 7.19 -19.05 8.81
N GLN A 136 7.36 -17.95 9.55
CA GLN A 136 7.46 -16.61 9.00
C GLN A 136 8.70 -16.49 8.10
N MET A 137 8.49 -15.97 6.90
CA MET A 137 9.47 -15.94 5.84
C MET A 137 10.62 -14.98 6.19
N VAL A 138 11.86 -15.46 6.08
CA VAL A 138 13.08 -14.70 6.44
C VAL A 138 13.25 -13.44 5.59
N ASN A 139 12.91 -13.53 4.30
CA ASN A 139 13.08 -12.45 3.34
C ASN A 139 11.81 -11.62 3.12
N ALA A 140 10.76 -11.86 3.92
CA ALA A 140 9.53 -11.09 3.86
C ALA A 140 9.45 -10.11 5.02
N LYS A 141 8.59 -9.09 4.90
CA LYS A 141 8.36 -8.08 5.95
C LYS A 141 7.51 -8.60 7.11
N HIS A 142 7.67 -9.89 7.45
CA HIS A 142 6.98 -10.51 8.57
C HIS A 142 7.51 -10.00 9.92
N PRO A 143 6.67 -9.91 10.96
CA PRO A 143 7.06 -9.32 12.24
C PRO A 143 8.17 -10.08 12.96
N ASN A 144 8.17 -11.42 12.89
CA ASN A 144 9.12 -12.28 13.58
C ASN A 144 9.69 -13.34 12.61
N PRO A 145 10.60 -12.98 11.70
CA PRO A 145 11.13 -13.91 10.70
C PRO A 145 11.76 -15.16 11.33
N GLY A 146 11.45 -16.33 10.79
CA GLY A 146 11.89 -17.63 11.32
C GLY A 146 11.06 -18.21 12.47
N GLN A 147 10.15 -17.42 13.06
CA GLN A 147 9.21 -17.91 14.08
C GLN A 147 7.95 -18.52 13.46
N PRO A 148 7.19 -19.37 14.17
CA PRO A 148 5.93 -19.89 13.66
C PRO A 148 4.90 -18.77 13.45
N HIS A 149 3.95 -19.01 12.54
CA HIS A 149 2.71 -18.25 12.43
C HIS A 149 1.51 -19.20 12.42
N ILE A 150 0.36 -18.70 12.88
CA ILE A 150 -0.91 -19.42 12.89
C ILE A 150 -1.63 -19.18 11.55
N GLY A 151 -2.01 -20.27 10.87
CA GLY A 151 -2.75 -20.25 9.62
C GLY A 151 -4.22 -19.83 9.76
N VAL A 152 -4.94 -19.79 8.65
CA VAL A 152 -6.36 -19.46 8.62
C VAL A 152 -7.10 -20.14 7.46
N ILE A 153 -8.37 -20.45 7.70
CA ILE A 153 -9.35 -20.77 6.67
C ILE A 153 -10.39 -19.66 6.66
N ARG A 154 -10.61 -19.01 5.50
CA ARG A 154 -11.60 -17.93 5.37
C ARG A 154 -12.49 -18.14 4.15
N ALA A 155 -13.75 -17.76 4.31
CA ALA A 155 -14.71 -17.68 3.22
C ALA A 155 -14.96 -16.22 2.85
N ALA A 156 -15.18 -15.96 1.56
CA ALA A 156 -15.64 -14.68 1.04
C ALA A 156 -16.72 -14.87 -0.04
N TYR A 157 -17.54 -13.85 -0.25
CA TYR A 157 -18.73 -13.94 -1.10
C TYR A 157 -18.74 -12.85 -2.20
N LEU A 158 -19.02 -13.26 -3.43
CA LEU A 158 -19.29 -12.37 -4.57
C LEU A 158 -20.62 -12.74 -5.22
N PRO A 159 -21.34 -11.80 -5.85
CA PRO A 159 -22.47 -12.15 -6.70
C PRO A 159 -21.98 -12.90 -7.93
N ASP A 160 -22.72 -13.91 -8.38
CA ASP A 160 -22.39 -14.68 -9.57
C ASP A 160 -22.92 -14.00 -10.85
N ASN A 161 -22.49 -12.77 -11.07
CA ASN A 161 -22.78 -11.99 -12.28
C ASN A 161 -21.46 -11.59 -12.99
N ARG A 162 -21.57 -10.84 -14.09
CA ARG A 162 -20.39 -10.42 -14.88
C ARG A 162 -19.37 -9.67 -14.02
N GLU A 163 -19.82 -8.67 -13.27
CA GLU A 163 -18.95 -7.83 -12.43
C GLU A 163 -18.29 -8.64 -11.29
N GLY A 164 -19.05 -9.50 -10.62
CA GLY A 164 -18.52 -10.37 -9.57
C GLY A 164 -17.50 -11.39 -10.11
N ARG A 165 -17.72 -11.95 -11.31
CA ARG A 165 -16.74 -12.83 -11.96
C ARG A 165 -15.46 -12.10 -12.38
N GLU A 166 -15.55 -10.85 -12.83
CA GLU A 166 -14.38 -10.01 -13.08
C GLU A 166 -13.59 -9.79 -11.79
N VAL A 167 -14.26 -9.42 -10.69
CA VAL A 167 -13.62 -9.26 -9.38
C VAL A 167 -12.96 -10.57 -8.91
N LEU A 168 -13.60 -11.72 -9.11
CA LEU A 168 -13.01 -13.02 -8.78
C LEU A 168 -11.66 -13.24 -9.49
N GLN A 169 -11.54 -12.91 -10.79
CA GLN A 169 -10.29 -13.07 -11.52
C GLN A 169 -9.20 -12.12 -11.01
N LEU A 170 -9.57 -10.89 -10.63
CA LEU A 170 -8.63 -9.94 -10.02
C LEU A 170 -8.17 -10.42 -8.65
N LEU A 171 -9.07 -10.94 -7.80
CA LEU A 171 -8.72 -11.51 -6.50
C LEU A 171 -7.80 -12.72 -6.64
N ARG A 172 -8.01 -13.57 -7.66
CA ARG A 172 -7.10 -14.68 -7.98
C ARG A 172 -5.71 -14.18 -8.31
N ARG A 173 -5.59 -13.19 -9.20
CA ARG A 173 -4.28 -12.58 -9.53
C ARG A 173 -3.62 -11.94 -8.31
N ALA A 174 -4.39 -11.26 -7.46
CA ALA A 174 -3.87 -10.69 -6.21
C ALA A 174 -3.39 -11.78 -5.24
N PHE A 175 -4.09 -12.93 -5.16
CA PHE A 175 -3.66 -14.08 -4.37
C PHE A 175 -2.36 -14.69 -4.90
N ASP A 176 -2.26 -14.87 -6.22
CA ASP A 176 -1.06 -15.37 -6.89
C ASP A 176 0.15 -14.43 -6.69
N GLN A 177 -0.11 -13.12 -6.56
CA GLN A 177 0.89 -12.09 -6.23
C GLN A 177 1.09 -11.88 -4.72
N LYS A 178 0.54 -12.75 -3.87
CA LYS A 178 0.72 -12.74 -2.42
C LYS A 178 0.17 -11.50 -1.71
N LEU A 179 -0.88 -10.86 -2.25
CA LEU A 179 -1.40 -9.57 -1.79
C LEU A 179 -2.65 -9.67 -0.89
N ILE A 180 -3.30 -10.83 -0.78
CA ILE A 180 -4.58 -10.96 -0.07
C ILE A 180 -4.39 -11.03 1.45
N PHE A 181 -3.35 -11.73 1.89
CA PHE A 181 -3.02 -11.90 3.31
C PHE A 181 -1.63 -11.36 3.63
N THR A 182 -1.33 -11.26 4.92
CA THR A 182 0.00 -11.03 5.49
C THR A 182 0.08 -11.73 6.84
N VAL A 183 1.27 -11.77 7.46
CA VAL A 183 1.43 -12.21 8.85
C VAL A 183 1.51 -10.98 9.75
N GLY A 184 0.71 -10.95 10.80
CA GLY A 184 0.72 -9.84 11.73
C GLY A 184 -0.20 -10.05 12.93
N THR A 185 -0.55 -8.93 13.56
CA THR A 185 -1.43 -8.92 14.73
C THR A 185 -2.89 -8.78 14.29
N SER A 186 -3.72 -9.74 14.69
CA SER A 186 -5.17 -9.69 14.46
C SER A 186 -5.79 -8.52 15.23
N ARG A 187 -6.42 -7.60 14.51
CA ARG A 187 -7.13 -6.45 15.12
C ARG A 187 -8.30 -6.87 16.02
N ASN A 188 -8.97 -7.98 15.69
CA ASN A 188 -10.19 -8.39 16.40
C ASN A 188 -9.88 -9.14 17.70
N THR A 189 -8.79 -9.91 17.72
CA THR A 189 -8.45 -10.80 18.84
C THR A 189 -7.19 -10.36 19.59
N GLY A 190 -6.40 -9.44 19.04
CA GLY A 190 -5.13 -9.00 19.60
C GLY A 190 -3.99 -10.02 19.46
N GLY A 191 -4.24 -11.21 18.88
CA GLY A 191 -3.22 -12.24 18.74
C GLY A 191 -2.17 -11.88 17.68
N SER A 192 -0.89 -11.98 18.05
CA SER A 192 0.26 -11.81 17.15
C SER A 192 0.54 -13.07 16.34
N ASP A 193 1.39 -12.93 15.31
CA ASP A 193 1.91 -14.05 14.52
C ASP A 193 0.81 -14.86 13.83
N GLN A 194 -0.21 -14.18 13.30
CA GLN A 194 -1.34 -14.81 12.62
C GLN A 194 -1.45 -14.35 11.17
N VAL A 195 -1.98 -15.23 10.34
CA VAL A 195 -2.41 -14.87 8.98
C VAL A 195 -3.66 -14.00 9.06
N ILE A 196 -3.52 -12.75 8.64
CA ILE A 196 -4.58 -11.73 8.66
C ILE A 196 -4.87 -11.22 7.25
N TRP A 197 -6.08 -10.67 7.05
CA TRP A 197 -6.37 -9.92 5.82
C TRP A 197 -5.37 -8.77 5.69
N ASN A 198 -4.88 -8.54 4.49
CA ASN A 198 -4.14 -7.34 4.15
C ASN A 198 -5.12 -6.22 3.74
N ASP A 199 -4.75 -5.35 2.81
CA ASP A 199 -5.53 -4.16 2.44
C ASP A 199 -6.71 -4.40 1.47
N ILE A 200 -6.91 -5.63 0.98
CA ILE A 200 -7.98 -5.95 0.02
C ILE A 200 -9.20 -6.49 0.76
N GLU A 201 -10.27 -5.70 0.77
CA GLU A 201 -11.50 -6.00 1.51
C GLU A 201 -12.30 -7.14 0.89
N HIS A 202 -12.76 -8.05 1.76
CA HIS A 202 -13.60 -9.18 1.40
C HIS A 202 -14.93 -9.12 2.13
N LYS A 203 -15.98 -9.58 1.47
CA LYS A 203 -17.27 -9.83 2.12
C LYS A 203 -17.25 -11.20 2.77
N THR A 204 -17.12 -11.25 4.09
CA THR A 204 -17.05 -12.49 4.87
C THR A 204 -18.41 -12.94 5.41
N TYR A 205 -19.45 -12.13 5.22
CA TYR A 205 -20.83 -12.48 5.56
C TYR A 205 -21.77 -12.22 4.39
N THR A 206 -22.86 -12.98 4.30
CA THR A 206 -23.92 -12.77 3.31
C THR A 206 -25.00 -11.80 3.83
N TYR A 207 -24.85 -11.26 5.04
CA TYR A 207 -25.82 -10.41 5.72
C TYR A 207 -25.13 -9.28 6.51
N GLY A 208 -25.91 -8.37 7.08
CA GLY A 208 -25.44 -7.35 8.02
C GLY A 208 -24.81 -6.12 7.37
N GLY A 209 -24.82 -6.05 6.04
CA GLY A 209 -24.35 -4.89 5.27
C GLY A 209 -22.87 -4.56 5.47
N PRO A 210 -22.43 -3.36 5.06
CA PRO A 210 -21.02 -2.97 5.08
C PRO A 210 -20.37 -3.04 6.45
N LEU A 211 -21.11 -2.68 7.51
CA LEU A 211 -20.61 -2.64 8.90
C LEU A 211 -20.23 -4.03 9.44
N LYS A 212 -20.83 -5.10 8.90
CA LYS A 212 -20.48 -6.48 9.25
C LYS A 212 -19.64 -7.16 8.18
N PHE A 213 -19.02 -6.41 7.26
CA PHE A 213 -18.32 -6.98 6.11
C PHE A 213 -19.22 -7.93 5.29
N GLY A 214 -20.49 -7.59 5.14
CA GLY A 214 -21.46 -8.40 4.41
C GLY A 214 -22.34 -7.62 3.46
N TYR A 215 -23.41 -8.27 3.02
CA TYR A 215 -24.39 -7.77 2.06
C TYR A 215 -25.71 -7.37 2.76
N PRO A 216 -26.56 -6.52 2.15
CA PRO A 216 -26.34 -5.80 0.89
C PRO A 216 -25.28 -4.69 1.03
N ASP A 217 -24.49 -4.48 -0.03
CA ASP A 217 -23.53 -3.38 -0.13
C ASP A 217 -23.33 -3.01 -1.61
N PRO A 218 -24.09 -2.05 -2.14
CA PRO A 218 -24.06 -1.71 -3.56
C PRO A 218 -22.71 -1.12 -4.00
N GLY A 219 -21.91 -0.58 -3.09
CA GLY A 219 -20.61 0.02 -3.42
C GLY A 219 -19.43 -0.94 -3.36
N TYR A 220 -19.62 -2.18 -2.88
CA TYR A 220 -18.51 -3.08 -2.60
C TYR A 220 -17.66 -3.41 -3.83
N LEU A 221 -18.30 -3.80 -4.94
CA LEU A 221 -17.58 -4.26 -6.14
C LEU A 221 -16.73 -3.13 -6.75
N GLY A 222 -17.21 -1.89 -6.72
CA GLY A 222 -16.41 -0.70 -7.09
C GLY A 222 -15.23 -0.48 -6.15
N ARG A 223 -15.46 -0.47 -4.83
CA ARG A 223 -14.39 -0.22 -3.84
C ARG A 223 -13.29 -1.28 -3.87
N VAL A 224 -13.63 -2.57 -4.03
CA VAL A 224 -12.62 -3.64 -4.10
C VAL A 224 -11.80 -3.54 -5.38
N ARG A 225 -12.40 -3.15 -6.51
CA ARG A 225 -11.67 -2.89 -7.76
C ARG A 225 -10.67 -1.74 -7.60
N GLU A 226 -11.06 -0.65 -6.96
CA GLU A 226 -10.15 0.46 -6.68
C GLU A 226 -8.97 0.03 -5.80
N LYS A 227 -9.23 -0.76 -4.76
CA LYS A 227 -8.18 -1.32 -3.89
C LYS A 227 -7.24 -2.25 -4.66
N LEU A 228 -7.77 -3.11 -5.52
CA LEU A 228 -6.99 -3.99 -6.39
C LEU A 228 -6.13 -3.20 -7.38
N LYS A 229 -6.73 -2.20 -8.03
CA LYS A 229 -6.05 -1.29 -8.94
C LYS A 229 -4.91 -0.53 -8.26
N ALA A 230 -5.12 -0.05 -7.03
CA ALA A 230 -4.09 0.61 -6.24
C ALA A 230 -2.90 -0.31 -5.90
N LYS A 231 -3.08 -1.63 -5.96
CA LYS A 231 -2.04 -2.64 -5.83
C LYS A 231 -1.47 -3.12 -7.18
N GLY A 232 -1.87 -2.49 -8.29
CA GLY A 232 -1.42 -2.84 -9.65
C GLY A 232 -2.15 -4.03 -10.27
N ILE A 233 -3.33 -4.40 -9.75
CA ILE A 233 -4.17 -5.48 -10.27
C ILE A 233 -5.32 -4.90 -11.09
N GLU A 234 -5.20 -4.98 -12.42
CA GLU A 234 -6.16 -4.48 -13.43
C GLU A 234 -6.47 -5.55 -14.48
#